data_AF-A0AA42AQ93-F1
#
_entry.id   AF-A0AA42AQ93-F1
#
_cell.length_a   1.000
_cell.length_b   1.000
_cell.length_c   1.000
_cell.angle_alpha   90.00
_cell.angle_beta   90.00
_cell.angle_gamma   90.00
#
_symmetry.space_group_name_H-M   'P 1'
#
loop_
_entity.id
_entity.type
_entity.pdbx_description
1 polymer ?
#
loop_
_entity_poly.entity_id
_entity_poly.type
_entity_poly.pdbx_seq_one_letter_code
_entity_poly.pdbx_strand_id
1 'polypeptide(L)'
;MMELKKLVDEGKIRYIGLSEASASTIRRAHTVHPITAVQLEWSLWSRDAEEDIIPTCRGFFSSGAKLVDNLVDNDMRKNLPRFQPENLEHNKHIFEKVNELAEKKGCSASQLALAWVHHQGADVCPIPGTTKIENLNQNVGALSVKLTESEMAELESLASDEGAVKGERHSAMKSTWKYSETPSLSSWKKE
;
A
#
# COMPACT_ATOMS: atom_id res chain seq x y z
N MET A 1 -4.10 -21.88 4.78
CA MET A 1 -2.64 -22.11 4.74
C MET A 1 -2.25 -23.55 4.46
N MET A 2 -2.60 -24.55 5.30
CA MET A 2 -2.16 -25.95 5.07
C MET A 2 -2.48 -26.47 3.65
N GLU A 3 -3.66 -26.15 3.10
CA GLU A 3 -4.01 -26.58 1.73
C GLU A 3 -3.16 -25.91 0.65
N LEU A 4 -2.85 -24.62 0.79
CA LEU A 4 -1.97 -23.91 -0.13
C LEU A 4 -0.55 -24.49 -0.09
N LYS A 5 -0.08 -24.96 1.07
CA LYS A 5 1.17 -25.71 1.18
C LYS A 5 1.10 -27.02 0.38
N LYS A 6 0.03 -27.83 0.51
CA LYS A 6 -0.11 -29.04 -0.32
C LYS A 6 -0.04 -28.72 -1.82
N LEU A 7 -0.66 -27.62 -2.27
CA LEU A 7 -0.60 -27.21 -3.68
C LEU A 7 0.82 -26.80 -4.14
N VAL A 8 1.70 -26.37 -3.23
CA VAL A 8 3.15 -26.19 -3.52
C VAL A 8 3.86 -27.54 -3.53
N ASP A 9 3.61 -28.39 -2.52
CA ASP A 9 4.22 -29.72 -2.39
C ASP A 9 3.83 -30.65 -3.58
N GLU A 10 2.63 -30.46 -4.16
CA GLU A 10 2.12 -31.10 -5.38
C GLU A 10 2.59 -30.42 -6.69
N GLY A 11 3.34 -29.32 -6.61
CA GLY A 11 3.84 -28.56 -7.77
C GLY A 11 2.79 -27.79 -8.57
N LYS A 12 1.54 -27.69 -8.10
CA LYS A 12 0.43 -26.99 -8.77
C LYS A 12 0.57 -25.46 -8.71
N ILE A 13 1.16 -24.94 -7.65
CA ILE A 13 1.55 -23.53 -7.52
C ILE A 13 3.02 -23.43 -7.07
N ARG A 14 3.73 -22.36 -7.44
CA ARG A 14 5.15 -22.17 -7.07
C ARG A 14 5.35 -21.42 -5.76
N TYR A 15 4.44 -20.51 -5.43
CA TYR A 15 4.58 -19.50 -4.40
C TYR A 15 3.23 -19.23 -3.73
N ILE A 16 3.25 -18.72 -2.50
CA ILE A 16 2.04 -18.29 -1.77
C ILE A 16 2.15 -16.80 -1.49
N GLY A 17 1.13 -16.04 -1.87
CA GLY A 17 0.96 -14.63 -1.48
C GLY A 17 -0.23 -14.46 -0.54
N LEU A 18 -0.25 -13.33 0.17
CA LEU A 18 -1.42 -12.82 0.91
C LEU A 18 -1.84 -11.46 0.34
N SER A 19 -3.07 -11.04 0.59
CA SER A 19 -3.57 -9.70 0.23
C SER A 19 -4.36 -9.10 1.39
N GLU A 20 -4.15 -7.81 1.69
CA GLU A 20 -4.78 -7.04 2.78
C GLU A 20 -4.87 -7.84 4.10
N ALA A 21 -3.78 -8.49 4.50
CA ALA A 21 -3.70 -9.37 5.68
C ALA A 21 -2.94 -8.69 6.84
N SER A 22 -3.41 -8.89 8.07
CA SER A 22 -2.78 -8.29 9.25
C SER A 22 -1.35 -8.79 9.50
N ALA A 23 -0.54 -7.98 10.20
CA ALA A 23 0.83 -8.36 10.60
C ALA A 23 0.86 -9.69 11.37
N SER A 24 -0.14 -9.96 12.22
CA SER A 24 -0.21 -11.21 12.98
C SER A 24 -0.66 -12.40 12.11
N THR A 25 -1.53 -12.18 11.12
CA THR A 25 -1.89 -13.18 10.09
C THR A 25 -0.69 -13.53 9.21
N ILE A 26 0.06 -12.54 8.73
CA ILE A 26 1.27 -12.75 7.91
C ILE A 26 2.27 -13.64 8.67
N ARG A 27 2.55 -13.33 9.95
CA ARG A 27 3.47 -14.10 10.80
C ARG A 27 2.95 -15.54 11.03
N ARG A 28 1.68 -15.73 11.39
CA ARG A 28 1.08 -17.08 11.53
C ARG A 28 1.12 -17.87 10.23
N ALA A 29 0.88 -17.24 9.09
CA ALA A 29 0.89 -17.90 7.79
C ALA A 29 2.31 -18.35 7.39
N HIS A 30 3.30 -17.48 7.58
CA HIS A 30 4.70 -17.75 7.25
C HIS A 30 5.29 -18.92 8.07
N THR A 31 4.82 -19.15 9.30
CA THR A 31 5.23 -20.34 10.09
C THR A 31 4.71 -21.68 9.54
N VAL A 32 3.72 -21.68 8.64
CA VAL A 32 3.17 -22.91 8.01
C VAL A 32 3.85 -23.18 6.67
N HIS A 33 4.08 -22.14 5.87
CA HIS A 33 4.83 -22.16 4.62
C HIS A 33 5.27 -20.71 4.28
N PRO A 34 6.47 -20.48 3.73
CA PRO A 34 6.95 -19.13 3.41
C PRO A 34 5.96 -18.32 2.56
N ILE A 35 5.62 -17.11 3.01
CA ILE A 35 4.86 -16.15 2.22
C ILE A 35 5.84 -15.36 1.35
N THR A 36 5.66 -15.45 0.03
CA THR A 36 6.53 -14.85 -0.99
C THR A 36 6.21 -13.39 -1.26
N ALA A 37 4.95 -12.98 -1.08
CA ALA A 37 4.50 -11.61 -1.31
C ALA A 37 3.29 -11.27 -0.43
N VAL A 38 3.18 -10.00 -0.04
CA VAL A 38 1.97 -9.42 0.54
C VAL A 38 1.51 -8.28 -0.36
N GLN A 39 0.26 -8.33 -0.80
CA GLN A 39 -0.38 -7.30 -1.61
C GLN A 39 -1.21 -6.39 -0.70
N LEU A 40 -1.07 -5.08 -0.90
CA LEU A 40 -1.81 -4.03 -0.21
C LEU A 40 -1.73 -2.75 -1.04
N GLU A 41 -2.56 -1.77 -0.74
CA GLU A 41 -2.38 -0.41 -1.26
C GLU A 41 -1.26 0.31 -0.49
N TRP A 42 -0.34 0.94 -1.21
CA TRP A 42 0.72 1.80 -0.65
C TRP A 42 1.03 2.90 -1.66
N SER A 43 1.05 4.17 -1.22
CA SER A 43 1.35 5.32 -2.09
C SER A 43 1.67 6.56 -1.25
N LEU A 44 2.11 7.65 -1.90
CA LEU A 44 2.23 8.98 -1.28
C LEU A 44 0.97 9.41 -0.50
N TRP A 45 -0.23 8.97 -0.92
CA TRP A 45 -1.49 9.25 -0.22
C TRP A 45 -1.88 8.21 0.84
N SER A 46 -1.27 7.03 0.85
CA SER A 46 -1.65 5.89 1.70
C SER A 46 -0.40 5.24 2.31
N ARG A 47 0.00 5.76 3.47
CA ARG A 47 1.21 5.39 4.24
C ARG A 47 0.94 4.44 5.42
N ASP A 48 -0.33 4.12 5.68
CA ASP A 48 -0.76 3.43 6.92
C ASP A 48 -0.09 2.08 7.14
N ALA A 49 0.29 1.38 6.07
CA ALA A 49 0.97 0.09 6.12
C ALA A 49 2.39 0.12 6.73
N GLU A 50 3.01 1.30 6.86
CA GLU A 50 4.35 1.45 7.43
C GLU A 50 4.37 1.29 8.96
N GLU A 51 3.21 1.42 9.62
CA GLU A 51 3.03 1.19 11.07
C GLU A 51 3.38 -0.27 11.47
N ASP A 52 2.89 -1.25 10.71
CA ASP A 52 2.91 -2.68 11.08
C ASP A 52 3.29 -3.63 9.93
N ILE A 53 2.83 -3.38 8.70
CA ILE A 53 2.90 -4.34 7.60
C ILE A 53 4.28 -4.32 6.93
N ILE A 54 4.78 -3.15 6.53
CA ILE A 54 6.11 -3.04 5.90
C ILE A 54 7.23 -3.53 6.85
N PRO A 55 7.26 -3.17 8.16
CA PRO A 55 8.22 -3.75 9.12
C PRO A 55 8.05 -5.26 9.32
N THR A 56 6.82 -5.78 9.25
CA THR A 56 6.55 -7.22 9.33
C THR A 56 7.07 -7.98 8.11
N CYS A 57 6.97 -7.42 6.90
CA CYS A 57 7.48 -8.01 5.67
C CYS A 57 9.02 -7.95 5.58
N ARG A 58 9.63 -6.84 6.02
CA ARG A 58 11.09 -6.60 5.92
C ARG A 58 11.92 -7.27 7.01
N GLY A 59 11.34 -7.52 8.19
CA GLY A 59 11.98 -8.29 9.24
C GLY A 59 12.37 -7.49 10.49
N PHE A 60 11.42 -7.37 11.41
CA PHE A 60 11.66 -7.23 12.86
C PHE A 60 12.50 -6.01 13.32
N PHE A 61 11.98 -4.80 13.12
CA PHE A 61 12.22 -3.67 14.02
C PHE A 61 10.97 -2.78 14.14
N SER A 62 10.73 -2.29 15.36
CA SER A 62 9.63 -1.38 15.76
C SER A 62 8.18 -1.89 15.68
N SER A 63 7.36 -1.45 16.64
CA SER A 63 5.89 -1.26 16.52
C SER A 63 5.33 -0.46 17.70
N GLY A 64 4.32 0.37 17.46
CA GLY A 64 3.58 1.17 18.46
C GLY A 64 2.45 1.96 17.77
N ALA A 65 1.21 1.87 18.27
CA ALA A 65 0.02 1.86 17.38
C ALA A 65 -1.20 2.74 17.79
N LYS A 66 -2.09 3.12 16.82
CA LYS A 66 -3.54 3.53 16.94
C LYS A 66 -4.16 4.10 15.60
N LEU A 67 -5.49 4.24 15.36
CA LEU A 67 -6.72 3.53 15.79
C LEU A 67 -8.02 4.07 15.07
N VAL A 68 -8.60 3.31 14.13
CA VAL A 68 -10.06 3.13 13.81
C VAL A 68 -10.95 4.30 13.27
N ASP A 69 -11.22 4.25 11.96
CA ASP A 69 -12.51 4.28 11.17
C ASP A 69 -13.66 5.33 11.36
N ASN A 70 -14.53 5.67 10.37
CA ASN A 70 -14.56 5.75 8.87
C ASN A 70 -16.00 6.22 8.38
N LEU A 71 -16.25 6.49 7.07
CA LEU A 71 -17.55 7.05 6.53
C LEU A 71 -18.08 6.43 5.19
N VAL A 72 -19.21 6.94 4.65
CA VAL A 72 -19.93 6.67 3.36
C VAL A 72 -20.85 7.89 3.02
N ASP A 73 -21.52 8.11 1.87
CA ASP A 73 -21.79 7.40 0.60
C ASP A 73 -22.05 8.43 -0.57
N ASN A 74 -22.17 8.17 -1.90
CA ASN A 74 -22.01 6.97 -2.74
C ASN A 74 -21.26 7.27 -4.08
N ASP A 75 -19.94 7.10 -4.07
CA ASP A 75 -19.02 6.61 -5.11
C ASP A 75 -17.85 6.06 -4.28
N MET A 76 -17.43 4.81 -4.49
CA MET A 76 -16.49 4.14 -3.58
C MET A 76 -15.16 4.89 -3.33
N ARG A 77 -14.81 5.93 -4.10
CA ARG A 77 -13.74 6.89 -3.78
C ARG A 77 -14.21 8.23 -3.21
N LYS A 78 -15.34 8.80 -3.67
CA LYS A 78 -15.90 10.02 -3.03
C LYS A 78 -16.36 9.77 -1.60
N ASN A 79 -16.72 8.53 -1.29
CA ASN A 79 -17.04 8.02 0.06
C ASN A 79 -15.86 8.07 1.02
N LEU A 80 -14.64 8.04 0.51
CA LEU A 80 -13.43 8.02 1.34
C LEU A 80 -13.27 9.43 1.91
N PRO A 81 -13.08 9.59 3.24
CA PRO A 81 -13.00 10.92 3.83
C PRO A 81 -11.97 11.86 3.20
N ARG A 82 -10.93 11.33 2.55
CA ARG A 82 -9.90 12.07 1.78
C ARG A 82 -10.41 12.91 0.60
N PHE A 83 -11.59 12.59 0.07
CA PHE A 83 -12.19 13.29 -1.08
C PHE A 83 -13.43 14.10 -0.71
N GLN A 84 -13.71 14.27 0.59
CA GLN A 84 -14.74 15.19 1.09
C GLN A 84 -14.26 16.66 0.96
N PRO A 85 -15.13 17.65 0.68
CA PRO A 85 -14.70 18.99 0.25
C PRO A 85 -13.68 19.69 1.16
N GLU A 86 -13.90 19.64 2.48
CA GLU A 86 -13.03 20.23 3.50
C GLU A 86 -11.63 19.60 3.55
N ASN A 87 -11.57 18.29 3.30
CA ASN A 87 -10.32 17.54 3.21
C ASN A 87 -9.70 17.64 1.82
N LEU A 88 -10.49 17.82 0.76
CA LEU A 88 -10.01 17.92 -0.61
C LEU A 88 -9.27 19.24 -0.84
N GLU A 89 -9.81 20.37 -0.38
CA GLU A 89 -9.07 21.65 -0.41
C GLU A 89 -7.80 21.63 0.45
N HIS A 90 -7.78 20.84 1.53
CA HIS A 90 -6.54 20.60 2.27
C HIS A 90 -5.56 19.74 1.46
N ASN A 91 -5.97 18.56 1.02
CA ASN A 91 -5.14 17.58 0.30
C ASN A 91 -4.64 18.07 -1.08
N LYS A 92 -5.26 19.14 -1.60
CA LYS A 92 -4.90 19.83 -2.85
C LYS A 92 -3.47 20.36 -2.85
N HIS A 93 -2.93 20.80 -1.70
CA HIS A 93 -1.55 21.31 -1.65
C HIS A 93 -0.50 20.22 -1.97
N ILE A 94 -0.74 18.97 -1.54
CA ILE A 94 0.11 17.82 -1.87
C ILE A 94 0.05 17.55 -3.38
N PHE A 95 -1.16 17.56 -3.95
CA PHE A 95 -1.32 17.37 -5.39
C PHE A 95 -0.61 18.47 -6.19
N GLU A 96 -0.75 19.74 -5.81
CA GLU A 96 -0.08 20.87 -6.46
C GLU A 96 1.46 20.73 -6.36
N LYS A 97 2.01 20.42 -5.19
CA LYS A 97 3.45 20.20 -4.98
C LYS A 97 3.99 18.98 -5.75
N VAL A 98 3.24 17.89 -5.83
CA VAL A 98 3.59 16.71 -6.63
C VAL A 98 3.59 17.03 -8.14
N ASN A 99 2.70 17.92 -8.61
CA ASN A 99 2.75 18.40 -10.01
C ASN A 99 3.94 19.35 -10.25
N GLU A 100 4.19 20.33 -9.37
CA GLU A 100 5.35 21.23 -9.47
C GLU A 100 6.67 20.44 -9.58
N LEU A 101 6.84 19.42 -8.73
CA LEU A 101 8.03 18.57 -8.74
C LEU A 101 8.08 17.67 -10.00
N ALA A 102 6.94 17.17 -10.49
CA ALA A 102 6.89 16.38 -11.71
C ALA A 102 7.24 17.21 -12.96
N GLU A 103 6.73 18.45 -13.06
CA GLU A 103 7.07 19.40 -14.13
C GLU A 103 8.57 19.76 -14.09
N LYS A 104 9.10 20.11 -12.92
CA LYS A 104 10.54 20.33 -12.67
C LYS A 104 11.41 19.12 -13.05
N LYS A 105 10.85 17.90 -12.96
CA LYS A 105 11.51 16.64 -13.34
C LYS A 105 11.33 16.25 -14.81
N GLY A 106 10.40 16.87 -15.53
CA GLY A 106 10.05 16.52 -16.91
C GLY A 106 9.25 15.21 -17.06
N CYS A 107 8.48 14.82 -16.06
CA CYS A 107 7.63 13.61 -16.09
C CYS A 107 6.17 13.92 -15.69
N SER A 108 5.24 12.97 -15.90
CA SER A 108 3.87 13.13 -15.38
C SER A 108 3.81 12.91 -13.86
N ALA A 109 2.86 13.54 -13.17
CA ALA A 109 2.66 13.30 -11.72
C ALA A 109 2.36 11.82 -11.39
N SER A 110 1.70 11.10 -12.30
CA SER A 110 1.53 9.65 -12.22
C SER A 110 2.85 8.87 -12.34
N GLN A 111 3.79 9.34 -13.16
CA GLN A 111 5.13 8.77 -13.22
C GLN A 111 5.94 9.07 -11.97
N LEU A 112 5.86 10.30 -11.44
CA LEU A 112 6.55 10.68 -10.20
C LEU A 112 6.06 9.85 -9.00
N ALA A 113 4.74 9.71 -8.85
CA ALA A 113 4.14 8.92 -7.78
C ALA A 113 4.45 7.42 -7.89
N LEU A 114 4.43 6.85 -9.10
CA LEU A 114 4.82 5.45 -9.31
C LEU A 114 6.32 5.21 -9.11
N ALA A 115 7.16 6.16 -9.56
CA ALA A 115 8.60 6.14 -9.31
C ALA A 115 8.90 6.20 -7.82
N TRP A 116 8.20 7.03 -7.04
CA TRP A 116 8.33 7.07 -5.58
C TRP A 116 8.07 5.70 -4.95
N VAL A 117 6.99 4.98 -5.34
CA VAL A 117 6.73 3.61 -4.84
C VAL A 117 7.87 2.66 -5.18
N HIS A 118 8.45 2.75 -6.38
CA HIS A 118 9.63 1.96 -6.76
C HIS A 118 10.91 2.32 -5.97
N HIS A 119 11.05 3.54 -5.46
CA HIS A 119 12.21 3.94 -4.65
C HIS A 119 12.09 3.53 -3.17
N GLN A 120 10.91 3.10 -2.71
CA GLN A 120 10.71 2.61 -1.34
C GLN A 120 11.49 1.32 -1.01
N GLY A 121 11.93 0.55 -2.00
CA GLY A 121 12.86 -0.57 -1.81
C GLY A 121 12.86 -1.59 -2.96
N ALA A 122 13.93 -2.39 -3.05
CA ALA A 122 14.08 -3.43 -4.08
C ALA A 122 13.12 -4.63 -3.90
N ASP A 123 12.45 -4.70 -2.75
CA ASP A 123 11.36 -5.63 -2.40
C ASP A 123 9.97 -5.12 -2.83
N VAL A 124 9.87 -3.88 -3.33
CA VAL A 124 8.58 -3.23 -3.67
C VAL A 124 8.27 -3.36 -5.16
N CYS A 125 7.18 -4.09 -5.46
CA CYS A 125 6.71 -4.33 -6.82
C CYS A 125 5.27 -3.78 -7.01
N PRO A 126 5.10 -2.49 -7.38
CA PRO A 126 3.78 -1.92 -7.65
C PRO A 126 3.17 -2.52 -8.93
N ILE A 127 1.85 -2.68 -8.91
CA ILE A 127 1.06 -3.32 -9.98
C ILE A 127 0.00 -2.36 -10.58
N PRO A 128 0.41 -1.24 -11.21
CA PRO A 128 -0.52 -0.20 -11.66
C PRO A 128 -1.38 -0.66 -12.86
N GLY A 129 -2.65 -0.93 -12.59
CA GLY A 129 -3.63 -1.36 -13.59
C GLY A 129 -4.05 -0.24 -14.56
N THR A 130 -4.36 -0.61 -15.80
CA THR A 130 -4.83 0.31 -16.85
C THR A 130 -5.66 -0.42 -17.92
N THR A 131 -6.58 0.30 -18.57
CA THR A 131 -7.32 -0.14 -19.76
C THR A 131 -6.83 0.52 -21.06
N LYS A 132 -5.79 1.35 -20.98
CA LYS A 132 -5.22 2.15 -22.09
C LYS A 132 -3.73 1.89 -22.28
N ILE A 133 -3.28 1.83 -23.53
CA ILE A 133 -1.88 1.57 -23.90
C ILE A 133 -1.00 2.79 -23.60
N GLU A 134 -1.54 4.00 -23.77
CA GLU A 134 -0.87 5.26 -23.48
C GLU A 134 -0.49 5.34 -21.99
N ASN A 135 -1.43 4.95 -21.13
CA ASN A 135 -1.22 4.84 -19.69
C ASN A 135 -0.25 3.69 -19.33
N LEU A 136 -0.23 2.58 -20.06
CA LEU A 136 0.76 1.51 -19.86
C LEU A 136 2.18 2.03 -20.17
N ASN A 137 2.33 2.77 -21.27
CA ASN A 137 3.60 3.40 -21.64
C ASN A 137 4.05 4.46 -20.62
N GLN A 138 3.10 5.23 -20.06
CA GLN A 138 3.38 6.13 -18.94
C GLN A 138 3.89 5.35 -17.71
N ASN A 139 3.21 4.28 -17.30
CA ASN A 139 3.60 3.44 -16.17
C ASN A 139 5.03 2.86 -16.36
N VAL A 140 5.34 2.32 -17.53
CA VAL A 140 6.69 1.83 -17.86
C VAL A 140 7.73 2.95 -17.81
N GLY A 141 7.39 4.15 -18.28
CA GLY A 141 8.26 5.33 -18.23
C GLY A 141 8.65 5.78 -16.82
N ALA A 142 7.87 5.43 -15.78
CA ALA A 142 8.22 5.75 -14.40
C ALA A 142 9.53 5.09 -13.94
N LEU A 143 9.91 3.94 -14.53
CA LEU A 143 11.18 3.27 -14.24
C LEU A 143 12.41 4.10 -14.63
N SER A 144 12.25 5.04 -15.58
CA SER A 144 13.30 5.97 -16.02
C SER A 144 13.44 7.19 -15.12
N VAL A 145 12.40 7.53 -14.32
CA VAL A 145 12.46 8.64 -13.37
C VAL A 145 13.35 8.24 -12.19
N LYS A 146 14.44 8.97 -11.96
CA LYS A 146 15.36 8.76 -10.82
C LYS A 146 15.20 9.89 -9.83
N LEU A 147 14.76 9.56 -8.62
CA LEU A 147 14.58 10.50 -7.53
C LEU A 147 15.90 10.60 -6.75
N THR A 148 16.40 11.81 -6.56
CA THR A 148 17.55 12.09 -5.68
C THR A 148 17.11 12.05 -4.22
N GLU A 149 18.06 11.92 -3.30
CA GLU A 149 17.78 11.94 -1.85
C GLU A 149 17.02 13.20 -1.41
N SER A 150 17.30 14.36 -2.01
CA SER A 150 16.58 15.61 -1.73
C SER A 150 15.15 15.61 -2.26
N GLU A 151 14.88 15.02 -3.43
CA GLU A 151 13.53 14.94 -4.01
C GLU A 151 12.70 13.85 -3.32
N MET A 152 13.34 12.76 -2.88
CA MET A 152 12.74 11.81 -1.96
C MET A 152 12.37 12.50 -0.64
N ALA A 153 13.29 13.22 0.01
CA ALA A 153 12.98 13.93 1.26
C ALA A 153 11.87 14.99 1.10
N GLU A 154 11.82 15.70 -0.04
CA GLU A 154 10.73 16.61 -0.41
C GLU A 154 9.39 15.84 -0.47
N LEU A 155 9.33 14.73 -1.21
CA LEU A 155 8.15 13.86 -1.32
C LEU A 155 7.74 13.17 0.00
N GLU A 156 8.70 12.75 0.81
CA GLU A 156 8.45 12.19 2.14
C GLU A 156 7.84 13.24 3.07
N SER A 157 8.36 14.47 3.10
CA SER A 157 7.81 15.55 3.95
C SER A 157 6.35 15.87 3.61
N LEU A 158 6.03 15.96 2.31
CA LEU A 158 4.67 16.17 1.80
C LEU A 158 3.68 15.04 2.16
N ALA A 159 4.19 13.86 2.56
CA ALA A 159 3.39 12.69 2.92
C ALA A 159 3.46 12.31 4.41
N SER A 160 4.38 12.91 5.19
CA SER A 160 4.67 12.51 6.58
C SER A 160 4.30 13.56 7.64
N ASP A 161 4.01 14.80 7.26
CA ASP A 161 3.47 15.80 8.18
C ASP A 161 2.15 15.30 8.81
N GLU A 162 1.99 15.45 10.14
CA GLU A 162 0.81 14.96 10.86
C GLU A 162 -0.47 15.64 10.33
N GLY A 163 -1.28 14.85 9.61
CA GLY A 163 -2.51 15.32 8.99
C GLY A 163 -2.36 15.91 7.57
N ALA A 164 -1.19 15.78 6.92
CA ALA A 164 -0.97 16.24 5.54
C ALA A 164 -2.05 15.75 4.57
N VAL A 165 -2.32 14.44 4.59
CA VAL A 165 -3.49 13.83 3.94
C VAL A 165 -4.62 13.72 4.97
N LYS A 166 -5.52 14.70 5.00
CA LYS A 166 -6.71 14.65 5.84
C LYS A 166 -7.71 13.62 5.33
N GLY A 167 -8.30 12.92 6.28
CA GLY A 167 -9.31 11.90 6.05
C GLY A 167 -8.72 10.49 5.95
N GLU A 168 -9.53 9.53 6.36
CA GLU A 168 -9.21 8.11 6.27
C GLU A 168 -9.21 7.55 4.84
N ARG A 169 -8.54 6.40 4.71
CA ARG A 169 -8.32 5.70 3.44
C ARG A 169 -9.55 4.95 2.93
N HIS A 170 -10.45 4.49 3.81
CA HIS A 170 -11.56 3.58 3.47
C HIS A 170 -12.92 4.01 4.07
N SER A 171 -13.94 3.20 3.82
CA SER A 171 -15.29 3.34 4.39
C SER A 171 -15.51 2.33 5.52
N ALA A 172 -16.38 2.61 6.49
CA ALA A 172 -16.45 1.88 7.78
C ALA A 172 -16.92 0.42 7.70
N MET A 173 -17.19 -0.05 6.49
CA MET A 173 -17.64 -1.41 6.19
C MET A 173 -16.68 -2.12 5.22
N LYS A 174 -15.45 -1.61 5.04
CA LYS A 174 -14.39 -2.25 4.25
C LYS A 174 -13.32 -2.84 5.16
N SER A 175 -13.14 -4.16 5.09
CA SER A 175 -11.98 -4.83 5.67
C SER A 175 -10.69 -4.33 5.03
N THR A 176 -9.77 -3.86 5.87
CA THR A 176 -8.37 -3.57 5.54
C THR A 176 -7.47 -4.55 6.28
N TRP A 177 -6.18 -4.57 6.00
CA TRP A 177 -5.19 -5.31 6.80
C TRP A 177 -5.31 -5.07 8.32
N LYS A 178 -5.83 -3.91 8.79
CA LYS A 178 -6.02 -3.61 10.22
C LYS A 178 -7.04 -4.53 10.90
N TYR A 179 -8.00 -5.09 10.15
CA TYR A 179 -9.08 -5.95 10.68
C TYR A 179 -9.16 -7.33 10.02
N SER A 180 -8.42 -7.56 8.94
CA SER A 180 -8.25 -8.87 8.28
C SER A 180 -7.39 -9.82 9.09
N GLU A 181 -7.88 -10.16 10.28
CA GLU A 181 -7.33 -11.18 11.16
C GLU A 181 -7.81 -12.59 10.77
N THR A 182 -7.11 -13.60 11.30
CA THR A 182 -7.42 -15.02 11.05
C THR A 182 -7.41 -15.83 12.35
N PRO A 183 -8.24 -16.88 12.49
CA PRO A 183 -8.26 -17.72 13.69
C PRO A 183 -6.87 -18.29 14.03
N SER A 184 -6.58 -18.42 15.32
CA SER A 184 -5.28 -18.93 15.79
C SER A 184 -5.03 -20.36 15.33
N LEU A 185 -3.76 -20.76 15.18
CA LEU A 185 -3.41 -22.13 14.78
C LEU A 185 -3.97 -23.18 15.75
N SER A 186 -4.20 -22.83 17.02
CA SER A 186 -4.79 -23.70 18.04
C SER A 186 -6.31 -23.91 17.91
N SER A 187 -7.04 -23.09 17.15
CA SER A 187 -8.47 -23.29 16.90
C SER A 187 -8.76 -24.20 15.71
N TRP A 188 -7.75 -24.55 14.91
CA TRP A 188 -7.88 -25.48 13.79
C TRP A 188 -7.87 -26.93 14.28
N LYS A 189 -9.03 -27.58 14.22
CA LYS A 189 -9.10 -29.04 14.27
C LYS A 189 -8.46 -29.61 13.00
N LYS A 190 -7.73 -30.72 13.13
CA LYS A 190 -7.44 -31.58 11.99
C LYS A 190 -8.64 -32.48 11.76
N GLU A 191 -9.08 -32.52 10.52
CA GLU A 191 -9.84 -33.64 9.94
C GLU A 191 -8.85 -34.75 9.53
#